data_AF-A0A7Y2L497-F1
#
_entry.id   AF-A0A7Y2L497-F1
#
_cell.length_a   1.000
_cell.length_b   1.000
_cell.length_c   1.000
_cell.angle_alpha   90.00
_cell.angle_beta   90.00
_cell.angle_gamma   90.00
#
_symmetry.space_group_name_H-M   'P 1'
#
loop_
_entity.id
_entity.type
_entity.pdbx_description
1 polymer ?
#
loop_
_entity_poly.entity_id
_entity_poly.type
_entity_poly.pdbx_seq_one_letter_code
_entity_poly.pdbx_strand_id
1 'polypeptide(L)'
;TLYENRWFLRLVLWMGPSGLVAILMGWFTTEIGRQPWVVYGLMRTADASSNHSVTQMSITLVLFVLVYFALFGVGLGYMMRLVRKGPITHEGDTHNEGGPGQPRTPARPLSAAHEGTDEGHSDSLTKGN
;
A
#
# COMPACT_ATOMS: atom_id res chain seq x y z
N THR A 1 26.22 -20.51 1.48
CA THR A 1 25.73 -19.17 1.85
C THR A 1 24.37 -18.92 1.19
N LEU A 2 23.26 -19.12 1.92
CA LEU A 2 21.89 -18.95 1.37
C LEU A 2 21.62 -17.50 0.94
N TYR A 3 22.21 -16.54 1.65
CA TYR A 3 22.07 -15.11 1.38
C TYR A 3 22.87 -14.60 0.17
N GLU A 4 23.79 -15.40 -0.39
CA GLU A 4 24.59 -15.01 -1.57
C GLU A 4 24.00 -15.56 -2.88
N ASN A 5 23.09 -16.53 -2.81
CA ASN A 5 22.53 -17.14 -3.99
C ASN A 5 21.47 -16.23 -4.63
N ARG A 6 21.86 -15.53 -5.70
CA ARG A 6 21.04 -14.57 -6.44
C ARG A 6 19.75 -15.17 -7.01
N TRP A 7 19.73 -16.48 -7.31
CA TRP A 7 18.53 -17.18 -7.77
C TRP A 7 17.50 -17.33 -6.65
N PHE A 8 17.95 -17.71 -5.46
CA PHE A 8 17.08 -17.85 -4.29
C PHE A 8 16.45 -16.50 -3.91
N LEU A 9 17.24 -15.43 -3.88
CA LEU A 9 16.74 -14.07 -3.59
C LEU A 9 15.73 -13.58 -4.64
N ARG A 10 15.93 -13.90 -5.92
CA ARG A 10 14.95 -13.57 -6.97
C ARG A 10 13.65 -14.35 -6.79
N LEU A 11 13.71 -15.64 -6.49
CA LEU A 11 12.50 -16.44 -6.25
C LEU A 11 11.67 -15.87 -5.09
N VAL A 12 12.32 -15.54 -3.98
CA VAL A 12 11.64 -14.92 -2.82
C VAL A 12 11.02 -13.56 -3.21
N LEU A 13 11.71 -12.76 -4.03
CA LEU A 13 11.15 -11.51 -4.54
C LEU A 13 9.90 -11.74 -5.40
N TRP A 14 9.90 -12.76 -6.26
CA TRP A 14 8.74 -13.13 -7.09
C TRP A 14 7.59 -13.76 -6.31
N MET A 15 7.83 -14.31 -5.11
CA MET A 15 6.76 -14.81 -4.24
C MET A 15 5.83 -13.72 -3.72
N GLY A 16 6.28 -12.47 -3.67
CA GLY A 16 5.43 -11.33 -3.32
C GLY A 16 4.24 -11.17 -4.27
N PRO A 17 4.47 -10.92 -5.58
CA PRO A 17 3.39 -10.79 -6.55
C PRO A 17 2.68 -12.11 -6.88
N SER A 18 3.30 -13.28 -6.70
CA SER A 18 2.69 -14.56 -7.08
C SER A 18 1.40 -14.86 -6.30
N GLY A 19 1.29 -14.42 -5.04
CA GLY A 19 0.07 -14.60 -4.25
C GLY A 19 -1.13 -13.89 -4.86
N LEU A 20 -0.95 -12.67 -5.37
CA LEU A 20 -2.00 -11.92 -6.05
C LEU A 20 -2.42 -12.62 -7.35
N VAL A 21 -1.46 -13.13 -8.12
CA VAL A 21 -1.73 -13.90 -9.34
C VAL A 21 -2.53 -15.18 -9.02
N ALA A 22 -2.16 -15.91 -7.97
CA ALA A 22 -2.86 -17.12 -7.56
C ALA A 22 -4.33 -16.85 -7.19
N ILE A 23 -4.59 -15.75 -6.47
CA ILE A 23 -5.96 -15.34 -6.12
C ILE A 23 -6.78 -15.01 -7.38
N LEU A 24 -6.21 -14.27 -8.33
CA LEU A 24 -6.88 -13.93 -9.59
C LEU A 24 -7.19 -15.17 -10.42
N MET A 25 -6.25 -16.12 -10.50
CA MET A 25 -6.45 -17.38 -11.22
C MET A 25 -7.54 -18.25 -10.58
N GLY A 26 -7.63 -18.27 -9.24
CA GLY A 26 -8.70 -18.94 -8.52
C GLY A 26 -10.07 -18.39 -8.91
N TRP A 27 -10.23 -17.07 -8.86
CA TRP A 27 -11.46 -16.39 -9.29
C TRP A 27 -11.80 -16.63 -10.77
N PHE A 28 -10.80 -16.58 -11.63
CA PHE A 28 -10.99 -16.82 -13.06
C PHE A 28 -11.50 -18.24 -13.34
N THR A 29 -10.93 -19.24 -12.67
CA THR A 29 -11.32 -20.65 -12.80
C THR A 29 -12.77 -20.86 -12.35
N THR A 30 -13.20 -20.25 -11.24
CA THR A 30 -14.58 -20.39 -10.76
C THR A 30 -15.60 -19.65 -11.63
N GLU A 31 -15.25 -18.48 -12.14
CA GLU A 31 -16.15 -17.67 -12.98
C GLU A 31 -16.32 -18.23 -14.39
N ILE A 32 -15.25 -18.77 -14.98
CA ILE A 32 -15.33 -19.38 -16.31
C ILE A 32 -15.85 -20.81 -16.23
N GLY A 33 -15.53 -21.54 -15.16
CA GLY A 33 -16.00 -22.91 -14.95
C GLY A 33 -17.52 -23.04 -14.90
N ARG A 34 -18.26 -21.96 -14.59
CA ARG A 34 -19.72 -21.93 -14.60
C ARG A 34 -20.36 -21.47 -15.91
N GLN A 35 -19.59 -20.93 -16.85
CA GLN A 35 -20.10 -20.63 -18.20
C GLN A 35 -20.55 -21.94 -18.88
N PRO A 36 -21.71 -22.00 -19.57
CA PRO A 36 -22.54 -20.90 -20.09
C PRO A 36 -23.74 -20.50 -19.21
N TRP A 37 -23.72 -20.84 -17.91
CA TRP A 37 -24.85 -20.62 -17.01
C TRP A 37 -24.57 -19.49 -16.02
N VAL A 38 -25.51 -18.55 -15.89
CA VAL A 38 -25.53 -17.59 -14.76
C VAL A 38 -26.13 -18.28 -13.55
N VAL A 39 -27.26 -18.95 -13.78
CA VAL A 39 -27.94 -19.82 -12.80
C VAL A 39 -28.21 -21.15 -13.49
N TYR A 40 -27.63 -22.23 -12.94
CA TYR A 40 -27.74 -23.57 -13.53
C TYR A 40 -29.19 -23.98 -13.75
N GLY A 41 -29.51 -24.38 -14.99
CA GLY A 41 -30.84 -24.86 -15.38
C GLY A 41 -31.93 -23.79 -15.45
N LEU A 42 -31.63 -22.52 -15.13
CA LEU A 42 -32.59 -21.42 -15.11
C LEU A 42 -32.27 -20.31 -16.11
N MET A 43 -31.02 -19.84 -16.16
CA MET A 43 -30.64 -18.68 -16.98
C MET A 43 -29.22 -18.83 -17.56
N ARG A 44 -29.12 -18.69 -18.89
CA ARG A 44 -27.85 -18.68 -19.62
C ARG A 44 -27.24 -17.28 -19.64
N THR A 45 -25.92 -17.20 -19.78
CA THR A 45 -25.21 -15.92 -19.88
C THR A 45 -25.61 -15.08 -21.09
N ALA A 46 -25.99 -15.73 -22.19
CA ALA A 46 -26.46 -15.03 -23.39
C ALA A 46 -27.80 -14.30 -23.19
N ASP A 47 -28.69 -14.85 -22.36
CA ASP A 47 -30.03 -14.30 -22.14
C ASP A 47 -30.04 -13.20 -21.06
N ALA A 48 -28.95 -13.06 -20.31
CA ALA A 48 -28.80 -12.10 -19.22
C ALA A 48 -28.29 -10.71 -19.67
N SER A 49 -27.96 -10.52 -20.95
CA SER A 49 -27.45 -9.23 -21.44
C SER A 49 -28.58 -8.25 -21.78
N SER A 50 -28.60 -7.09 -21.12
CA SER A 50 -29.54 -6.00 -21.45
C SER A 50 -29.22 -5.32 -22.78
N ASN A 51 -30.26 -5.03 -23.57
CA ASN A 51 -30.14 -4.45 -24.91
C ASN A 51 -29.88 -2.92 -24.87
N HIS A 52 -28.71 -2.50 -24.40
CA HIS A 52 -28.26 -1.10 -24.45
C HIS A 52 -27.36 -0.86 -25.67
N SER A 53 -27.22 0.40 -26.06
CA SER A 53 -26.31 0.80 -27.14
C SER A 53 -24.89 0.29 -26.86
N VAL A 54 -24.39 -0.58 -27.74
CA VAL A 54 -23.05 -1.18 -27.67
C VAL A 54 -21.97 -0.11 -27.51
N THR A 55 -22.19 1.05 -28.14
CA THR A 55 -21.30 2.22 -28.07
C THR A 55 -21.21 2.80 -26.66
N GLN A 56 -22.32 2.89 -25.92
CA GLN A 56 -22.30 3.43 -24.56
C GLN A 56 -21.61 2.47 -23.59
N MET A 57 -21.88 1.16 -23.70
CA MET A 57 -21.22 0.14 -22.88
C MET A 57 -19.71 0.06 -23.11
N SER A 58 -19.26 0.16 -24.36
CA SER A 58 -17.83 0.10 -24.67
C SER A 58 -17.08 1.33 -24.17
N ILE A 59 -17.67 2.52 -24.30
CA ILE A 59 -17.08 3.77 -23.77
C ILE A 59 -16.92 3.68 -22.25
N THR A 60 -17.95 3.25 -21.51
CA THR A 60 -17.87 3.16 -20.05
C THR A 60 -16.91 2.06 -19.60
N LEU A 61 -16.85 0.92 -20.30
CA LEU A 61 -15.88 -0.14 -20.05
C LEU A 61 -14.44 0.38 -20.22
N VAL A 62 -14.15 1.05 -21.33
CA VAL A 62 -12.83 1.63 -21.59
C VAL A 62 -12.48 2.67 -20.53
N LEU A 63 -13.43 3.52 -20.16
CA LEU A 63 -13.23 4.50 -19.10
C LEU A 63 -12.88 3.83 -17.77
N PHE A 64 -13.61 2.78 -17.36
CA PHE A 64 -13.29 2.02 -16.15
C PHE A 64 -11.91 1.38 -16.20
N VAL A 65 -11.57 0.76 -17.34
CA VAL A 65 -10.23 0.20 -17.56
C VAL A 65 -9.17 1.28 -17.36
N LEU A 66 -9.28 2.43 -18.04
CA LEU A 66 -8.30 3.52 -17.93
C LEU A 66 -8.16 4.03 -16.50
N VAL A 67 -9.27 4.27 -15.80
CA VAL A 67 -9.26 4.75 -14.41
C VAL A 67 -8.60 3.72 -13.49
N TYR A 68 -8.95 2.44 -13.59
CA TYR A 68 -8.33 1.40 -12.77
C TYR A 68 -6.84 1.22 -13.07
N PHE A 69 -6.42 1.27 -14.34
CA PHE A 69 -5.00 1.23 -14.69
C PHE A 69 -4.24 2.44 -14.14
N ALA A 70 -4.82 3.64 -14.20
CA ALA A 70 -4.20 4.83 -13.64
C ALA A 70 -4.07 4.73 -12.10
N LEU A 71 -5.12 4.33 -11.40
CA LEU A 71 -5.12 4.16 -9.95
C LEU A 71 -4.13 3.08 -9.51
N PHE A 72 -4.18 1.90 -10.15
CA PHE A 72 -3.27 0.82 -9.86
C PHE A 72 -1.82 1.21 -10.17
N GLY A 73 -1.57 1.87 -11.31
CA GLY A 73 -0.24 2.33 -11.72
C GLY A 73 0.36 3.36 -10.75
N VAL A 74 -0.42 4.37 -10.35
CA VAL A 74 0.02 5.36 -9.35
C VAL A 74 0.24 4.69 -7.99
N GLY A 75 -0.65 3.81 -7.56
CA GLY A 75 -0.52 3.07 -6.30
C GLY A 75 0.73 2.18 -6.27
N LEU A 76 0.97 1.40 -7.33
CA LEU A 76 2.16 0.54 -7.46
C LEU A 76 3.43 1.39 -7.53
N GLY A 77 3.41 2.49 -8.28
CA GLY A 77 4.52 3.44 -8.38
C GLY A 77 4.84 4.09 -7.03
N TYR A 78 3.82 4.49 -6.27
CA TYR A 78 3.97 5.03 -4.93
C TYR A 78 4.55 4.00 -3.95
N MET A 79 4.02 2.78 -3.94
CA MET A 79 4.53 1.67 -3.13
C MET A 79 6.00 1.39 -3.46
N MET A 80 6.35 1.30 -4.74
CA MET A 80 7.74 1.08 -5.18
C MET A 80 8.65 2.24 -4.79
N ARG A 81 8.16 3.49 -4.86
CA ARG A 81 8.90 4.67 -4.41
C ARG A 81 9.14 4.65 -2.90
N LEU A 82 8.14 4.22 -2.12
CA LEU A 82 8.23 4.10 -0.67
C LEU A 82 9.22 2.99 -0.27
N VAL A 83 9.11 1.81 -0.89
CA VAL A 83 10.07 0.70 -0.68
C VAL A 83 11.50 1.13 -1.05
N ARG A 84 11.67 1.92 -2.12
CA ARG A 84 12.98 2.42 -2.55
C ARG A 84 13.58 3.49 -1.63
N LYS A 85 12.76 4.21 -0.86
CA LYS A 85 13.25 5.16 0.16
C LYS A 85 14.05 4.46 1.25
N GLY A 86 13.81 3.15 1.46
CA GLY A 86 14.54 2.32 2.39
C GLY A 86 14.25 2.66 3.85
N PRO A 87 14.64 1.78 4.79
CA PRO A 87 14.54 2.08 6.21
C PRO A 87 15.51 3.22 6.57
N ILE A 88 14.98 4.21 7.27
CA ILE A 88 15.70 5.33 7.88
C ILE A 88 16.59 4.77 8.99
N THR A 89 17.90 4.78 8.77
CA THR A 89 18.90 4.10 9.60
C THR A 89 19.06 4.68 11.00
N HIS A 90 18.47 5.84 11.29
CA HIS A 90 18.62 6.57 12.56
C HIS A 90 17.28 7.02 13.19
N GLU A 91 16.14 6.41 12.83
CA GLU A 91 14.83 6.76 13.43
C GLU A 91 14.71 6.37 14.92
N GLY A 92 15.71 5.67 15.47
CA GLY A 92 15.82 5.32 16.89
C GLY A 92 17.03 5.91 17.61
N ASP A 93 17.85 6.72 16.93
CA ASP A 93 19.07 7.33 17.51
C ASP A 93 18.84 8.75 18.05
N THR A 94 17.62 9.28 17.96
CA THR A 94 17.26 10.53 18.65
C THR A 94 17.17 10.25 20.14
N HIS A 95 18.26 10.54 20.83
CA HIS A 95 18.32 10.61 22.28
C HIS A 95 17.51 11.83 22.74
N ASN A 96 16.18 11.73 22.71
CA ASN A 96 15.35 12.69 23.42
C ASN A 96 15.61 12.48 24.92
N GLU A 97 16.41 13.37 25.50
CA GLU A 97 16.73 13.37 26.92
C GLU A 97 15.42 13.48 27.72
N GLY A 98 14.96 12.35 28.23
CA GLY A 98 13.90 12.33 29.23
C GLY A 98 14.42 13.06 30.47
N GLY A 99 13.64 14.03 30.95
CA GLY A 99 13.98 14.83 32.12
C GLY A 99 14.32 14.00 33.38
N PRO A 100 14.83 14.65 34.44
CA PRO A 100 15.50 13.97 35.55
C PRO A 100 14.60 12.95 36.26
N GLY A 101 14.92 11.65 36.14
CA GLY A 101 14.27 10.55 36.87
C GLY A 101 13.65 9.42 36.04
N GLN A 102 13.78 9.38 34.71
CA GLN A 102 12.95 8.50 33.86
C GLN A 102 13.56 7.11 33.52
N PRO A 103 12.91 5.98 33.91
CA PRO A 103 13.16 4.68 33.30
C PRO A 103 12.49 4.56 31.92
N ARG A 104 13.29 4.14 30.95
CA ARG A 104 13.02 4.01 29.51
C ARG A 104 11.82 3.09 29.23
N THR A 105 10.73 3.64 28.67
CA THR A 105 9.66 2.82 28.09
C THR A 105 9.30 3.33 26.69
N PRO A 106 9.68 2.62 25.62
CA PRO A 106 9.30 2.95 24.24
C PRO A 106 7.86 2.48 23.99
N ALA A 107 6.87 3.23 24.50
CA ALA A 107 5.46 2.91 24.29
C ALA A 107 4.52 4.13 24.39
N ARG A 108 4.95 5.32 23.93
CA ARG A 108 4.04 6.47 23.81
C ARG A 108 3.68 6.78 22.35
N PRO A 109 2.56 6.25 21.83
CA PRO A 109 2.11 6.50 20.46
C PRO A 109 1.70 7.95 20.17
N LEU A 110 1.70 8.84 21.18
CA LEU A 110 1.28 10.24 21.08
C LEU A 110 2.40 11.26 21.32
N SER A 111 3.66 10.83 21.48
CA SER A 111 4.78 11.76 21.75
C SER A 111 5.22 12.56 20.53
N ALA A 112 4.81 12.18 19.32
CA ALA A 112 5.17 12.85 18.07
C ALA A 112 4.28 14.07 17.73
N ALA A 113 3.34 14.44 18.61
CA ALA A 113 2.36 15.50 18.34
C ALA A 113 2.68 16.86 19.00
N HIS A 114 3.80 17.00 19.72
CA HIS A 114 4.22 18.28 20.30
C HIS A 114 5.62 18.68 19.81
N GLU A 115 5.67 19.15 18.57
CA GLU A 115 6.78 19.99 18.10
C GLU A 115 6.16 21.12 17.27
N GLY A 116 5.83 22.21 17.96
CA GLY A 116 5.13 23.32 17.32
C GLY A 116 4.60 24.38 18.25
N THR A 117 5.22 24.67 19.38
CA THR A 117 5.05 25.97 20.08
C THR A 117 6.17 26.11 21.11
N ASP A 118 7.08 27.05 20.87
CA ASP A 118 7.62 28.00 21.85
C ASP A 118 8.85 28.70 21.25
N GLU A 119 8.56 29.53 20.24
CA GLU A 119 9.39 30.70 20.00
C GLU A 119 9.13 31.70 21.14
N GLY A 120 10.19 32.06 21.88
CA GLY A 120 10.23 33.31 22.62
C GLY A 120 10.28 33.20 24.14
N HIS A 121 11.48 32.96 24.69
CA HIS A 121 11.86 33.65 25.92
C HIS A 121 13.32 34.08 25.84
N SER A 122 13.49 35.36 25.56
CA SER A 122 14.74 36.11 25.64
C SER A 122 15.26 36.12 27.08
N ASP A 123 16.32 35.36 27.35
CA ASP A 123 17.13 35.53 28.56
C ASP A 123 17.90 36.85 28.50
N SER A 124 17.29 37.91 29.03
CA SER A 124 18.02 39.05 29.56
C SER A 124 18.42 38.76 31.00
N LEU A 125 19.49 37.99 31.20
CA LEU A 125 20.10 37.84 32.51
C LEU A 125 21.63 37.99 32.43
N THR A 126 22.14 38.86 33.29
CA THR A 126 23.45 38.71 33.92
C THR A 126 24.66 39.08 33.04
N LYS A 127 24.96 40.38 32.98
CA LYS A 127 26.36 40.85 32.96
C LYS A 127 26.64 41.51 34.31
N GLY A 128 27.02 40.68 35.28
CA GLY A 128 27.73 41.12 36.47
C GLY A 128 29.18 41.38 36.10
N ASN A 129 29.61 42.62 36.29
CA ASN A 129 30.97 43.01 36.69
C ASN A 129 30.88 44.37 37.37
#